data_AF-A0A7K2WDK3-F1
#
_entry.id   AF-A0A7K2WDK3-F1
#
_cell.length_a   1.000
_cell.length_b   1.000
_cell.length_c   1.000
_cell.angle_alpha   90.00
_cell.angle_beta   90.00
_cell.angle_gamma   90.00
#
_symmetry.space_group_name_H-M   'P 1'
#
loop_
_entity.id
_entity.type
_entity.pdbx_description
1 polymer ?
#
loop_
_entity_poly.entity_id
_entity_poly.type
_entity_poly.pdbx_seq_one_letter_code
_entity_poly.pdbx_strand_id
1 'polypeptide(L)'
;MLGHAYEQIDRTAALIASGRKEFARVPASRPVHGLIVTMEPFHIVNAPLQRPLLPATTVPVTVCSIGELENLVTITDAPVGRILLERAADARRSTYALREALSGHAHVSNAVLDAGWASYPWRRAAAKQTPSEPAGAAL
;
A
#
# COMPACT_ATOMS: atom_id res chain seq x y z
N MET A 1 12.80 -15.59 3.76
CA MET A 1 11.76 -14.89 2.98
C MET A 1 11.95 -13.37 3.04
N LEU A 2 11.76 -12.73 4.20
CA LEU A 2 11.79 -11.26 4.27
C LEU A 2 13.17 -10.65 3.94
N GLY A 3 14.27 -11.23 4.43
CA GLY A 3 15.61 -10.74 4.11
C GLY A 3 15.91 -10.69 2.60
N HIS A 4 15.49 -11.70 1.84
CA HIS A 4 15.65 -11.70 0.39
C HIS A 4 14.85 -10.57 -0.29
N ALA A 5 13.68 -10.20 0.26
CA ALA A 5 12.90 -9.09 -0.26
C ALA A 5 13.61 -7.75 -0.05
N TYR A 6 14.27 -7.54 1.10
CA TYR A 6 15.11 -6.35 1.33
C TYR A 6 16.25 -6.27 0.31
N GLU A 7 16.98 -7.38 0.13
CA GLU A 7 18.10 -7.44 -0.83
C GLU A 7 17.64 -7.20 -2.28
N GLN A 8 16.48 -7.75 -2.66
CA GLN A 8 15.92 -7.54 -3.99
C GLN A 8 15.55 -6.08 -4.23
N ILE A 9 14.94 -5.42 -3.24
CA ILE A 9 14.63 -4.00 -3.32
C ILE A 9 15.91 -3.18 -3.49
N ASP A 10 16.92 -3.43 -2.66
CA ASP A 10 18.15 -2.64 -2.69
C ASP A 10 18.92 -2.82 -4.00
N ARG A 11 18.99 -4.05 -4.50
CA ARG A 11 19.56 -4.34 -5.83
C ARG A 11 18.80 -3.62 -6.94
N THR A 12 17.47 -3.64 -6.89
CA THR A 12 16.64 -2.96 -7.90
C THR A 12 16.84 -1.45 -7.85
N ALA A 13 16.92 -0.86 -6.66
CA ALA A 13 17.21 0.56 -6.48
C ALA A 13 18.58 0.94 -7.06
N ALA A 14 19.62 0.13 -6.84
CA ALA A 14 20.94 0.34 -7.43
C ALA A 14 20.93 0.25 -8.96
N LEU A 15 20.16 -0.66 -9.54
CA LEU A 15 20.00 -0.77 -11.00
C LEU A 15 19.28 0.45 -11.60
N ILE A 16 18.28 0.99 -10.90
CA ILE A 16 17.60 2.25 -11.28
C ILE A 16 18.60 3.41 -11.21
N ALA A 17 19.30 3.56 -10.08
CA ALA A 17 20.24 4.66 -9.85
C ALA A 17 21.42 4.65 -10.85
N SER A 18 21.88 3.47 -11.26
CA SER A 18 22.94 3.32 -12.28
C SER A 18 22.46 3.56 -13.71
N GLY A 19 21.16 3.84 -13.94
CA GLY A 19 20.62 4.14 -15.25
C GLY A 19 20.59 2.93 -16.19
N ARG A 20 20.43 1.70 -15.66
CA ARG A 20 20.33 0.50 -16.50
C ARG A 20 19.21 0.65 -17.52
N LYS A 21 19.47 0.19 -18.75
CA LYS A 21 18.57 0.34 -19.90
C LYS A 21 17.18 -0.24 -19.64
N GLU A 22 17.09 -1.35 -18.90
CA GLU A 22 15.83 -2.00 -18.53
C GLU A 22 14.95 -1.11 -17.64
N PHE A 23 15.57 -0.21 -16.88
CA PHE A 23 14.90 0.74 -15.99
C PHE A 23 14.84 2.17 -16.56
N ALA A 24 15.15 2.38 -17.86
CA ALA A 24 15.23 3.72 -18.45
C ALA A 24 13.94 4.55 -18.34
N ARG A 25 12.78 3.91 -18.14
CA ARG A 25 11.49 4.59 -17.92
C ARG A 25 11.29 5.08 -16.49
N VAL A 26 12.10 4.62 -15.55
CA VAL A 26 12.04 5.02 -14.14
C VAL A 26 13.02 6.18 -13.93
N PRO A 27 12.56 7.35 -13.44
CA PRO A 27 13.46 8.47 -13.20
C PRO A 27 14.50 8.15 -12.12
N ALA A 28 15.78 8.08 -12.49
CA ALA A 28 16.88 7.82 -11.55
C ALA A 28 17.17 8.99 -10.58
N SER A 29 16.63 10.18 -10.86
CA SER A 29 16.83 11.39 -10.05
C SER A 29 15.87 11.52 -8.85
N ARG A 30 14.93 10.59 -8.69
CA ARG A 30 13.91 10.65 -7.62
C ARG A 30 14.28 9.71 -6.46
N PRO A 31 13.95 10.08 -5.22
CA PRO A 31 14.10 9.18 -4.08
C PRO A 31 13.31 7.88 -4.30
N VAL A 32 13.93 6.76 -3.95
CA VAL A 32 13.32 5.42 -4.01
C VAL A 32 12.93 5.00 -2.60
N HIS A 33 11.72 4.49 -2.45
CA HIS A 33 11.23 3.90 -1.22
C HIS A 33 10.70 2.49 -1.52
N GLY A 34 11.23 1.49 -0.83
CA GLY A 34 10.82 0.11 -0.98
C GLY A 34 9.59 -0.23 -0.15
N LEU A 35 8.67 -1.00 -0.74
CA LEU A 35 7.55 -1.60 -0.02
C LEU A 35 7.66 -3.12 -0.11
N ILE A 36 7.62 -3.80 1.04
CA ILE A 36 7.42 -5.24 1.09
C ILE A 36 5.99 -5.47 1.55
N VAL A 37 5.16 -6.00 0.66
CA VAL A 37 3.73 -6.16 0.88
C VAL A 37 3.44 -7.60 1.32
N THR A 38 2.80 -7.76 2.46
CA THR A 38 2.35 -9.05 3.00
C THR A 38 0.82 -9.15 2.94
N MET A 39 0.28 -10.37 2.89
CA MET A 39 -1.19 -10.54 2.92
C MET A 39 -1.78 -10.13 4.27
N GLU A 40 -1.11 -10.50 5.36
CA GLU A 40 -1.53 -10.18 6.73
C GLU A 40 -0.67 -9.07 7.33
N PRO A 41 -1.17 -8.34 8.33
CA PRO A 41 -0.38 -7.36 9.08
C PRO A 41 0.78 -7.99 9.86
N PHE A 42 1.99 -7.47 9.65
CA PHE A 42 3.17 -7.81 10.44
C PHE A 42 3.45 -6.71 11.46
N HIS A 43 2.80 -6.78 12.62
CA HIS A 43 2.79 -5.66 13.59
C HIS A 43 4.16 -5.30 14.18
N ILE A 44 5.07 -6.29 14.32
CA ILE A 44 6.35 -6.08 15.02
C ILE A 44 7.55 -5.93 14.07
N VAL A 45 7.38 -6.14 12.77
CA VAL A 45 8.51 -6.28 11.85
C VAL A 45 9.30 -4.99 11.63
N ASN A 46 8.59 -3.85 11.66
CA ASN A 46 9.20 -2.53 11.56
C ASN A 46 9.76 -2.07 12.92
N ALA A 47 9.43 -2.75 14.02
CA ALA A 47 9.80 -2.31 15.36
C ALA A 47 11.32 -2.35 15.59
N PRO A 48 11.86 -1.52 16.52
CA PRO A 48 13.30 -1.45 16.77
C PRO A 48 13.95 -2.78 17.18
N LEU A 49 13.17 -3.73 17.72
CA LEU A 49 13.66 -5.05 18.12
C LEU A 49 13.90 -5.99 16.93
N GLN A 50 13.09 -5.87 15.87
CA GLN A 50 13.13 -6.77 14.71
C GLN A 50 13.95 -6.16 13.56
N ARG A 51 13.87 -4.84 13.36
CA ARG A 51 14.54 -4.17 12.23
C ARG A 51 16.06 -4.41 12.15
N PRO A 52 16.83 -4.46 13.26
CA PRO A 52 18.27 -4.75 13.22
C PRO A 52 18.62 -6.18 12.80
N LEU A 53 17.65 -7.11 12.89
CA LEU A 53 17.81 -8.50 12.44
C LEU A 53 17.57 -8.66 10.93
N LEU A 54 17.12 -7.59 10.26
CA LEU A 54 16.84 -7.55 8.84
C LEU A 54 17.99 -6.87 8.09
N PRO A 55 18.21 -7.21 6.81
CA PRO A 55 19.29 -6.61 6.03
C PRO A 55 19.27 -5.08 6.07
N ALA A 56 20.47 -4.49 6.13
CA ALA A 56 20.66 -3.08 5.88
C ALA A 56 20.47 -2.81 4.38
N THR A 57 19.80 -1.70 4.06
CA THR A 57 19.52 -1.28 2.69
C THR A 57 19.91 0.18 2.52
N THR A 58 20.32 0.53 1.32
CA THR A 58 20.69 1.89 0.91
C THR A 58 19.46 2.79 0.77
N VAL A 59 18.31 2.18 0.43
CA VAL A 59 17.01 2.85 0.38
C VAL A 59 16.15 2.52 1.60
N PRO A 60 15.26 3.43 2.04
CA PRO A 60 14.27 3.11 3.05
C PRO A 60 13.32 2.01 2.54
N VAL A 61 13.01 1.06 3.42
CA VAL A 61 12.09 -0.05 3.13
C VAL A 61 11.07 -0.15 4.24
N THR A 62 9.79 -0.21 3.88
CA THR A 62 8.68 -0.42 4.81
C THR A 62 8.00 -1.75 4.49
N VAL A 63 7.79 -2.57 5.52
CA VAL A 63 6.91 -3.74 5.40
C VAL A 63 5.49 -3.30 5.76
N CYS A 64 4.52 -3.63 4.93
CA CYS A 64 3.11 -3.31 5.14
C CYS A 64 2.20 -4.45 4.70
N SER A 65 0.98 -4.48 5.21
CA SER A 65 -0.03 -5.40 4.69
C SER A 65 -0.64 -4.89 3.39
N ILE A 66 -1.29 -5.79 2.65
CA ILE A 66 -2.07 -5.42 1.46
C ILE A 66 -3.18 -4.43 1.80
N GLY A 67 -3.83 -4.56 2.95
CA GLY A 67 -4.85 -3.60 3.40
C GLY A 67 -4.26 -2.21 3.68
N GLU A 68 -3.03 -2.13 4.19
CA GLU A 68 -2.34 -0.83 4.35
C GLU A 68 -1.97 -0.22 2.99
N LEU A 69 -1.57 -1.03 2.02
CA LEU A 69 -1.33 -0.56 0.65
C LEU A 69 -2.63 -0.07 -0.01
N GLU A 70 -3.72 -0.82 0.13
CA GLU A 70 -5.04 -0.44 -0.39
C GLU A 70 -5.51 0.88 0.22
N ASN A 71 -5.27 1.10 1.51
CA ASN A 71 -5.59 2.37 2.16
C ASN A 71 -4.66 3.51 1.72
N LEU A 72 -3.38 3.22 1.47
CA LEU A 72 -2.41 4.22 1.01
C LEU A 72 -2.78 4.77 -0.37
N VAL A 73 -3.21 3.93 -1.30
CA VAL A 73 -3.51 4.34 -2.68
C VAL A 73 -4.83 5.10 -2.84
N THR A 74 -5.66 5.15 -1.79
CA THR A 74 -6.91 5.91 -1.79
C THR A 74 -6.77 7.32 -1.23
N ILE A 75 -5.60 7.69 -0.70
CA ILE A 75 -5.35 9.02 -0.15
C ILE A 75 -5.37 10.08 -1.27
N THR A 76 -6.09 11.19 -1.03
CA THR A 76 -6.26 12.25 -2.03
C THR A 76 -5.72 13.61 -1.63
N ASP A 77 -5.49 13.85 -0.35
CA ASP A 77 -5.07 15.15 0.18
C ASP A 77 -3.54 15.31 0.26
N ALA A 78 -2.78 14.24 0.01
CA ALA A 78 -1.32 14.27 0.00
C ALA A 78 -0.75 13.24 -0.99
N PRO A 79 0.40 13.54 -1.64
CA PRO A 79 1.05 12.58 -2.51
C PRO A 79 1.67 11.44 -1.69
N VAL A 80 1.37 10.19 -2.06
CA VAL A 80 1.86 8.96 -1.39
C VAL A 80 3.37 8.96 -1.15
N GLY A 81 4.16 9.39 -2.14
CA GLY A 81 5.62 9.45 -2.01
C GLY A 81 6.07 10.36 -0.86
N ARG A 82 5.37 11.46 -0.60
CA ARG A 82 5.68 12.37 0.51
C ARG A 82 5.42 11.69 1.85
N ILE A 83 4.27 11.04 2.02
CA ILE A 83 3.91 10.33 3.25
C ILE A 83 4.97 9.27 3.59
N LEU A 84 5.36 8.46 2.60
CA LEU A 84 6.36 7.41 2.78
C LEU A 84 7.74 7.96 3.16
N LEU A 85 8.20 9.01 2.48
CA LEU A 85 9.50 9.63 2.73
C LEU A 85 9.54 10.39 4.06
N GLU A 86 8.51 11.15 4.40
CA GLU A 86 8.42 11.84 5.69
C GLU A 86 8.38 10.84 6.85
N ARG A 87 7.63 9.75 6.72
CA ARG A 87 7.63 8.65 7.69
C ARG A 87 9.01 8.00 7.82
N ALA A 88 9.70 7.76 6.70
CA ALA A 88 11.03 7.15 6.70
C ALA A 88 12.10 8.04 7.34
N ALA A 89 11.98 9.36 7.18
CA ALA A 89 12.89 10.34 7.78
C ALA A 89 12.73 10.48 9.30
N ASP A 90 11.59 10.06 9.87
CA ASP A 90 11.35 10.06 11.31
C ASP A 90 11.78 8.73 11.94
N ALA A 91 12.83 8.77 12.77
CA ALA A 91 13.41 7.59 13.42
C ALA A 91 12.42 6.82 14.31
N ARG A 92 11.38 7.47 14.82
CA ARG A 92 10.35 6.84 15.66
C ARG A 92 9.21 6.32 14.79
N ARG A 93 8.63 7.16 13.93
CA ARG A 93 7.46 6.81 13.10
C ARG A 93 7.79 5.75 12.04
N SER A 94 9.03 5.70 11.56
CA SER A 94 9.51 4.64 10.66
C SER A 94 9.40 3.24 11.26
N THR A 95 9.29 3.13 12.59
CA THR A 95 9.17 1.84 13.28
C THR A 95 7.74 1.35 13.48
N TYR A 96 6.75 2.20 13.21
CA TYR A 96 5.33 1.89 13.43
C TYR A 96 4.74 1.14 12.23
N ALA A 97 3.53 0.60 12.37
CA ALA A 97 2.77 0.11 11.22
C ALA A 97 2.53 1.27 10.23
N LEU A 98 2.41 0.97 8.93
CA LEU A 98 2.23 2.01 7.91
C LEU A 98 0.91 2.78 8.15
N ARG A 99 -0.14 2.08 8.59
CA ARG A 99 -1.46 2.66 8.90
C ARG A 99 -1.42 3.90 9.79
N GLU A 100 -0.45 4.00 10.70
CA GLU A 100 -0.35 5.14 11.63
C GLU A 100 -0.05 6.44 10.89
N ALA A 101 0.64 6.37 9.75
CA ALA A 101 0.90 7.51 8.88
C ALA A 101 -0.24 7.77 7.88
N LEU A 102 -1.24 6.89 7.79
CA LEU A 102 -2.41 7.05 6.92
C LEU A 102 -3.59 7.66 7.68
N SER A 103 -3.59 7.54 9.00
CA SER A 103 -4.66 8.08 9.86
C SER A 103 -4.74 9.61 9.73
N GLY A 104 -5.96 10.12 9.56
CA GLY A 104 -6.23 11.55 9.43
C GLY A 104 -6.18 12.10 8.00
N HIS A 105 -5.84 11.28 7.01
CA HIS A 105 -5.90 11.65 5.60
C HIS A 105 -7.31 11.50 5.02
N ALA A 106 -7.61 12.29 3.99
CA ALA A 106 -8.81 12.13 3.18
C ALA A 106 -8.66 10.97 2.18
N HIS A 107 -9.71 10.14 2.07
CA HIS A 107 -9.73 8.96 1.20
C HIS A 107 -10.88 8.98 0.20
N VAL A 108 -10.67 8.34 -0.94
CA VAL A 108 -11.72 7.99 -1.91
C VAL A 108 -11.94 6.48 -2.01
N SER A 109 -13.02 6.06 -2.65
CA SER A 109 -13.22 4.64 -2.94
C SER A 109 -12.12 4.10 -3.87
N ASN A 110 -11.72 2.85 -3.65
CA ASN A 110 -10.72 2.21 -4.50
C ASN A 110 -11.37 1.72 -5.79
N ALA A 111 -11.11 2.43 -6.89
CA ALA A 111 -11.69 2.12 -8.20
C ALA A 111 -11.37 0.70 -8.70
N VAL A 112 -10.23 0.11 -8.31
CA VAL A 112 -9.89 -1.27 -8.69
C VAL A 112 -10.77 -2.27 -7.94
N LEU A 113 -11.00 -2.04 -6.64
CA LEU A 113 -11.92 -2.87 -5.85
C LEU A 113 -13.37 -2.68 -6.31
N ASP A 114 -13.79 -1.45 -6.62
CA ASP A 114 -15.11 -1.16 -7.17
C ASP A 114 -15.32 -1.86 -8.51
N ALA A 115 -14.32 -1.84 -9.40
CA ALA A 115 -14.35 -2.55 -10.66
C ALA A 115 -14.40 -4.08 -10.47
N GLY A 116 -13.63 -4.60 -9.50
CA GLY A 116 -13.67 -6.00 -9.11
C GLY A 116 -15.06 -6.41 -8.62
N TRP A 117 -15.63 -5.65 -7.69
CA TRP A 117 -16.98 -5.87 -7.18
C TRP A 117 -18.04 -5.79 -8.29
N ALA A 118 -17.89 -4.82 -9.20
CA ALA A 118 -18.74 -4.61 -10.36
C ALA A 118 -18.74 -5.77 -11.35
N SER A 119 -17.65 -6.54 -11.41
CA SER A 119 -17.48 -7.64 -12.36
C SER A 119 -18.26 -8.90 -12.01
N TYR A 120 -18.70 -9.05 -10.75
CA TYR A 120 -19.35 -10.27 -10.30
C TYR A 120 -20.77 -10.49 -10.87
N PRO A 121 -21.17 -11.74 -11.15
CA PRO A 121 -22.47 -12.05 -11.75
C PRO A 121 -23.68 -11.59 -10.94
N TRP A 122 -23.59 -11.53 -9.61
CA TRP A 122 -24.71 -11.15 -8.74
C TRP A 122 -25.17 -9.70 -8.93
N ARG A 123 -24.29 -8.79 -9.39
CA ARG A 123 -24.69 -7.42 -9.72
C ARG A 123 -25.70 -7.37 -10.86
N ARG A 124 -25.62 -8.33 -11.79
CA ARG A 124 -26.60 -8.50 -12.87
C ARG A 124 -27.91 -9.12 -12.38
N ALA A 125 -27.87 -9.90 -11.30
CA ALA A 125 -29.06 -10.49 -10.69
C ALA A 125 -29.86 -9.45 -9.89
N ALA A 126 -29.20 -8.56 -9.14
CA ALA A 126 -29.83 -7.47 -8.40
C ALA A 126 -30.58 -6.48 -9.31
N ALA A 127 -30.03 -6.16 -10.48
CA ALA A 127 -30.68 -5.30 -11.47
C ALA A 127 -31.96 -5.90 -12.10
N LYS A 128 -32.18 -7.22 -11.94
CA LYS A 128 -33.37 -7.92 -12.44
C LYS A 128 -34.46 -8.08 -11.38
N GLN A 129 -34.19 -7.73 -10.12
CA GLN A 129 -35.22 -7.71 -9.08
C GLN A 129 -36.09 -6.47 -9.30
N THR A 130 -37.31 -6.69 -9.80
CA THR A 130 -38.36 -5.66 -9.82
C THR A 130 -38.68 -5.31 -8.37
N PRO A 131 -38.85 -4.02 -7.99
CA PRO A 131 -39.24 -3.67 -6.63
C PRO A 131 -40.51 -4.43 -6.27
N SER A 132 -40.46 -5.27 -5.23
CA SER A 132 -41.69 -5.87 -4.72
C SER A 132 -42.54 -4.75 -4.13
N GLU A 133 -43.81 -4.74 -4.51
CA GLU A 133 -44.85 -3.82 -4.03
C GLU A 133 -44.75 -3.61 -2.51
N PRO A 134 -44.86 -2.37 -1.99
CA PRO A 134 -44.78 -2.13 -0.56
C PRO A 134 -45.93 -2.89 0.12
N ALA A 135 -45.57 -3.69 1.13
CA ALA A 135 -46.54 -4.43 1.94
C ALA A 135 -47.60 -3.44 2.47
N GLY A 136 -48.83 -3.58 1.97
CA GLY A 136 -49.95 -2.72 2.32
C GLY A 136 -50.14 -2.67 3.83
N ALA A 137 -50.38 -1.45 4.33
CA ALA A 137 -50.82 -1.20 5.69
C ALA A 137 -52.17 -1.92 5.92
N ALA A 138 -52.14 -3.04 6.63
CA ALA A 138 -53.34 -3.65 7.17
C ALA A 138 -53.70 -2.92 8.47
N LEU A 139 -54.93 -2.39 8.47
CA LEU A 139 -55.64 -1.74 9.58
C LEU A 139 -55.86 -2.68 10.77
#